data_AF-A0A935PVN3-F1
#
_entry.id   AF-A0A935PVN3-F1
#
_cell.length_a   1.000
_cell.length_b   1.000
_cell.length_c   1.000
_cell.angle_alpha   90.00
_cell.angle_beta   90.00
_cell.angle_gamma   90.00
#
_symmetry.space_group_name_H-M   'P 1'
#
loop_
_entity.id
_entity.type
_entity.pdbx_description
1 polymer ?
#
loop_
_entity_poly.entity_id
_entity_poly.type
_entity_poly.pdbx_seq_one_letter_code
_entity_poly.pdbx_strand_id
1 'polypeptide(L)'
;MKPLPILFIITAGVGLGLYLGWLFLRRERSKPVVIGLHVILGVVGLEGVAMLVTGGPGGGDPASGQLVKTSAILLVLAVMTGFASPLLAKKRPRKVGLATLGVHAAVGAAGYALLVAWAVQA
;
A
#
# COMPACT_ATOMS: atom_id res chain seq x y z
N MET A 1 -17.85 2.35 13.50
CA MET A 1 -16.61 2.62 14.27
C MET A 1 -15.53 3.07 13.29
N LYS A 2 -14.75 4.11 13.61
CA LYS A 2 -13.71 4.59 12.69
C LYS A 2 -12.55 3.59 12.65
N PRO A 3 -12.08 3.12 11.47
CA PRO A 3 -11.03 2.12 11.34
C PRO A 3 -9.62 2.70 11.58
N LEU A 4 -9.46 3.43 12.70
CA LEU A 4 -8.27 4.20 13.04
C LEU A 4 -6.98 3.37 13.05
N PRO A 5 -6.93 2.14 13.59
CA PRO A 5 -5.70 1.35 13.59
C PRO A 5 -5.22 1.02 12.17
N ILE A 6 -6.16 0.65 11.28
CA ILE A 6 -5.85 0.25 9.90
C ILE A 6 -5.39 1.46 9.08
N LEU A 7 -6.08 2.60 9.24
CA LEU A 7 -5.67 3.86 8.62
C LEU A 7 -4.28 4.29 9.09
N PHE A 8 -3.97 4.15 10.37
CA PHE A 8 -2.66 4.48 10.92
C PHE A 8 -1.56 3.62 10.30
N ILE A 9 -1.76 2.30 10.24
CA ILE A 9 -0.79 1.36 9.65
C ILE A 9 -0.54 1.67 8.17
N ILE A 10 -1.60 1.86 7.38
CA ILE A 10 -1.45 2.18 5.95
C ILE A 10 -0.82 3.56 5.75
N THR A 11 -1.21 4.57 6.55
CA THR A 11 -0.60 5.91 6.49
C THR A 11 0.89 5.85 6.81
N ALA A 12 1.30 5.09 7.83
CA ALA A 12 2.70 4.87 8.14
C ALA A 12 3.44 4.16 6.99
N GLY A 13 2.81 3.14 6.38
CA GLY A 13 3.34 2.45 5.20
C GLY A 13 3.54 3.37 3.99
N VAL A 14 2.55 4.22 3.69
CA VAL A 14 2.61 5.24 2.63
C VAL A 14 3.69 6.28 2.93
N GLY A 15 3.76 6.79 4.17
CA GLY A 15 4.81 7.72 4.59
C GLY A 15 6.21 7.15 4.40
N LEU A 16 6.39 5.86 4.74
CA LEU A 16 7.66 5.16 4.50
C LEU A 16 7.94 4.97 3.01
N GLY A 17 6.92 4.68 2.20
CA GLY A 17 7.03 4.58 0.75
C GLY A 17 7.44 5.91 0.09
N LEU A 18 6.86 7.03 0.55
CA LEU A 18 7.24 8.38 0.11
C LEU A 18 8.68 8.71 0.53
N TYR A 19 9.08 8.37 1.75
CA TYR A 19 10.45 8.54 2.22
C TYR A 19 11.45 7.73 1.37
N LEU A 20 11.15 6.47 1.07
CA LEU A 20 11.96 5.63 0.19
C LEU A 20 12.03 6.19 -1.24
N GLY A 21 10.90 6.69 -1.76
CA GLY A 21 10.84 7.39 -3.05
C GLY A 21 11.69 8.66 -3.07
N TRP A 22 11.68 9.43 -1.98
CA TRP A 22 12.52 10.61 -1.82
C TRP A 22 14.02 10.26 -1.82
N LEU A 23 14.43 9.23 -1.05
CA LEU A 23 15.82 8.73 -1.09
C LEU A 23 16.22 8.29 -2.49
N PHE A 24 15.31 7.61 -3.20
CA PHE A 24 15.52 7.20 -4.60
C PHE A 24 15.77 8.41 -5.52
N LEU A 25 14.98 9.49 -5.39
CA LEU A 25 15.18 10.73 -6.16
C LEU A 25 16.53 11.39 -5.85
N ARG A 26 16.98 11.33 -4.60
CA ARG A 26 18.32 11.81 -4.19
C ARG A 26 19.46 10.86 -4.55
N ARG A 27 19.16 9.70 -5.15
CA ARG A 27 20.12 8.63 -5.47
C ARG A 27 20.86 8.10 -4.22
N GLU A 28 20.22 8.19 -3.06
CA GLU A 28 20.72 7.67 -1.81
C GLU A 28 20.31 6.20 -1.64
N ARG A 29 21.15 5.40 -0.98
CA ARG A 29 20.85 3.99 -0.71
C ARG A 29 19.90 3.87 0.48
N SER A 30 18.76 3.24 0.26
CA SER A 30 17.83 2.88 1.33
C SER A 30 18.39 1.74 2.20
N LYS A 31 18.21 1.85 3.52
CA LYS A 31 18.57 0.79 4.47
C LYS A 31 17.59 -0.39 4.31
N PRO A 32 18.06 -1.65 4.26
CA PRO A 32 17.19 -2.82 4.10
C PRO A 32 16.07 -2.91 5.14
N VAL A 33 16.34 -2.51 6.38
CA VAL A 33 15.35 -2.49 7.47
C VAL A 33 14.16 -1.58 7.16
N VAL A 34 14.39 -0.43 6.53
CA VAL A 34 13.32 0.53 6.16
C VAL A 34 12.45 -0.06 5.06
N ILE A 35 13.06 -0.73 4.07
CA ILE A 35 12.34 -1.43 3.02
C ILE A 35 11.50 -2.57 3.62
N GLY A 36 12.09 -3.37 4.51
CA GLY A 36 11.39 -4.45 5.21
C GLY A 36 10.18 -3.95 6.02
N LEU A 37 10.35 -2.85 6.74
CA LEU A 37 9.25 -2.22 7.48
C LEU A 37 8.13 -1.74 6.56
N HIS A 38 8.47 -1.17 5.38
CA HIS A 38 7.46 -0.75 4.40
C HIS A 38 6.65 -1.94 3.89
N VAL A 39 7.32 -3.05 3.60
CA VAL A 39 6.66 -4.30 3.18
C VAL A 39 5.74 -4.83 4.28
N ILE A 40 6.21 -4.91 5.53
CA ILE A 40 5.40 -5.40 6.65
C ILE A 40 4.16 -4.53 6.85
N LEU A 41 4.33 -3.19 6.91
CA LEU A 41 3.20 -2.26 7.06
C LEU A 41 2.21 -2.39 5.89
N GLY A 42 2.70 -2.58 4.67
CA GLY A 42 1.86 -2.80 3.49
C GLY A 42 1.03 -4.08 3.59
N VAL A 43 1.65 -5.20 3.96
CA VAL A 43 0.96 -6.51 4.07
C VAL A 43 -0.02 -6.53 5.24
N VAL A 44 0.39 -6.08 6.43
CA VAL A 44 -0.47 -6.00 7.62
C VAL A 44 -1.63 -5.03 7.40
N GLY A 45 -1.36 -3.88 6.77
CA GLY A 45 -2.40 -2.93 6.40
C GLY A 45 -3.41 -3.51 5.42
N LEU A 46 -2.94 -4.27 4.42
CA LEU A 46 -3.80 -4.96 3.46
C LEU A 46 -4.67 -6.03 4.12
N GLU A 47 -4.11 -6.81 5.05
CA GLU A 47 -4.87 -7.78 5.84
C GLU A 47 -5.97 -7.09 6.66
N GLY A 48 -5.65 -5.96 7.29
CA GLY A 48 -6.63 -5.14 8.00
C GLY A 48 -7.75 -4.64 7.08
N VAL A 49 -7.42 -4.18 5.87
CA VAL A 49 -8.43 -3.78 4.87
C VAL A 49 -9.26 -4.98 4.40
N ALA A 50 -8.66 -6.16 4.24
CA ALA A 50 -9.40 -7.37 3.93
C ALA A 50 -10.42 -7.69 5.03
N MET A 51 -10.00 -7.64 6.31
CA MET A 51 -10.89 -7.83 7.45
C MET A 51 -12.01 -6.78 7.50
N LEU A 52 -11.74 -5.53 7.12
CA LEU A 52 -12.80 -4.53 6.96
C LEU A 52 -13.82 -4.96 5.91
N VAL A 53 -13.38 -5.39 4.74
CA VAL A 53 -14.28 -5.72 3.61
C VAL A 53 -15.01 -7.06 3.80
N THR A 54 -14.45 -8.00 4.56
CA THR A 54 -15.07 -9.32 4.78
C THR A 54 -15.86 -9.44 6.08
N GLY A 55 -15.70 -8.49 7.00
CA GLY A 55 -16.11 -8.68 8.39
C GLY A 55 -15.04 -9.51 9.12
N GLY A 56 -14.50 -8.97 10.21
CA GLY A 56 -13.42 -9.61 10.96
C GLY A 56 -13.88 -10.86 11.72
N PRO A 57 -12.95 -11.66 12.27
CA PRO A 57 -13.27 -12.91 12.98
C PRO A 57 -14.15 -12.73 14.22
N GLY A 58 -14.27 -11.51 14.74
CA GLY A 58 -15.20 -11.16 15.82
C GLY A 58 -16.65 -10.96 15.40
N GLY A 59 -17.01 -11.22 14.13
CA GLY A 59 -18.39 -11.10 13.63
C GLY A 59 -18.86 -9.66 13.41
N GLY A 60 -17.94 -8.72 13.23
CA GLY A 60 -18.29 -7.33 12.91
C GLY A 60 -18.83 -7.18 11.49
N ASP A 61 -19.77 -6.27 11.31
CA ASP A 61 -20.34 -5.99 9.99
C ASP A 61 -19.25 -5.54 8.99
N PRO A 62 -19.23 -6.10 7.77
CA PRO A 62 -18.30 -5.67 6.74
C PRO A 62 -18.48 -4.19 6.37
N ALA A 63 -17.36 -3.51 6.17
CA ALA A 63 -17.30 -2.20 5.55
C ALA A 63 -17.95 -2.25 4.17
N SER A 64 -18.98 -1.42 3.99
CA SER A 64 -19.73 -1.33 2.74
C SER A 64 -19.40 -0.05 1.96
N GLY A 65 -19.76 -0.04 0.68
CA GLY A 65 -19.50 1.07 -0.24
C GLY A 65 -18.45 0.77 -1.30
N GLN A 66 -18.56 1.45 -2.44
CA GLN A 66 -17.67 1.23 -3.59
C GLN A 66 -16.23 1.66 -3.29
N LEU A 67 -16.05 2.76 -2.56
CA LEU A 67 -14.74 3.33 -2.27
C LEU A 67 -13.82 2.35 -1.52
N VAL A 68 -14.31 1.72 -0.45
CA VAL A 68 -13.51 0.76 0.33
C VAL A 68 -13.17 -0.49 -0.49
N LYS A 69 -14.12 -1.00 -1.28
CA LYS A 69 -13.91 -2.16 -2.16
C LYS A 69 -12.87 -1.86 -3.24
N THR A 70 -12.98 -0.70 -3.90
CA THR A 70 -11.99 -0.26 -4.90
C THR A 70 -10.62 -0.01 -4.25
N SER A 71 -10.58 0.59 -3.06
CA SER A 71 -9.34 0.79 -2.32
C SER A 71 -8.63 -0.53 -2.02
N ALA A 72 -9.36 -1.57 -1.58
CA ALA A 72 -8.82 -2.89 -1.32
C ALA A 72 -8.17 -3.50 -2.57
N ILE A 73 -8.86 -3.45 -3.72
CA ILE A 73 -8.33 -3.96 -4.99
C ILE A 73 -7.04 -3.22 -5.38
N LEU A 74 -7.04 -1.88 -5.31
CA LEU A 74 -5.85 -1.09 -5.63
C LEU A 74 -4.68 -1.39 -4.68
N LEU A 75 -4.94 -1.57 -3.38
CA LEU A 75 -3.89 -1.93 -2.41
C LEU A 75 -3.33 -3.33 -2.65
N VAL A 76 -4.15 -4.31 -3.04
CA VAL A 76 -3.67 -5.63 -3.51
C VAL A 76 -2.74 -5.45 -4.72
N LEU A 77 -3.16 -4.69 -5.72
CA LEU A 77 -2.36 -4.43 -6.91
C LEU A 77 -1.06 -3.68 -6.59
N ALA A 78 -1.08 -2.75 -5.64
CA ALA A 78 0.12 -2.08 -5.15
C ALA A 78 1.11 -3.09 -4.55
N VAL A 79 0.65 -4.00 -3.69
CA VAL A 79 1.50 -5.06 -3.12
C VAL A 79 2.05 -5.97 -4.21
N MET A 80 1.22 -6.44 -5.13
CA MET A 80 1.64 -7.31 -6.24
C MET A 80 2.70 -6.65 -7.13
N THR A 81 2.50 -5.38 -7.50
CA THR A 81 3.46 -4.63 -8.33
C THR A 81 4.77 -4.35 -7.59
N GLY A 82 4.72 -4.12 -6.27
CA GLY A 82 5.89 -3.99 -5.40
C GLY A 82 6.75 -5.25 -5.39
N PHE A 83 6.14 -6.42 -5.21
CA PHE A 83 6.84 -7.71 -5.24
C PHE A 83 7.29 -8.14 -6.64
N ALA A 84 6.54 -7.78 -7.69
CA ALA A 84 6.91 -8.08 -9.07
C ALA A 84 8.13 -7.27 -9.55
N SER A 85 8.35 -6.07 -8.98
CA SER A 85 9.43 -5.16 -9.37
C SER A 85 10.83 -5.82 -9.42
N PRO A 86 11.35 -6.46 -8.35
CA PRO A 86 12.65 -7.11 -8.38
C PRO A 86 12.75 -8.28 -9.38
N LEU A 87 11.64 -8.99 -9.63
CA LEU A 87 11.59 -10.09 -10.60
C LEU A 87 11.71 -9.57 -12.04
N LEU A 88 11.01 -8.48 -12.35
CA LEU A 88 10.98 -7.87 -13.68
C LEU A 88 12.25 -7.06 -13.98
N ALA A 89 12.83 -6.40 -12.97
CA ALA A 89 14.01 -5.56 -13.14
C ALA A 89 15.30 -6.35 -13.45
N LYS A 90 15.33 -7.68 -13.25
CA LYS A 90 16.53 -8.53 -13.43
C LYS A 90 17.20 -8.38 -14.81
N LYS A 91 16.42 -8.22 -15.90
CA LYS A 91 16.94 -8.15 -17.28
C LYS A 91 17.17 -6.73 -17.81
N ARG A 92 16.43 -5.73 -17.30
CA ARG A 92 16.49 -4.32 -17.76
C ARG A 92 16.31 -3.36 -16.57
N PRO A 93 17.31 -3.27 -15.68
CA PRO A 93 17.12 -2.75 -14.32
C PRO A 93 16.66 -1.29 -14.28
N ARG A 94 17.15 -0.44 -15.19
CA ARG A 94 16.88 1.00 -15.13
C ARG A 94 15.49 1.39 -15.63
N LYS A 95 15.11 0.96 -16.85
CA LYS A 95 13.79 1.31 -17.43
C LYS A 95 12.65 0.58 -16.73
N VAL A 96 12.82 -0.72 -16.50
CA VAL A 96 11.79 -1.54 -15.86
C VAL A 96 11.64 -1.15 -14.39
N GLY A 97 12.75 -0.92 -13.67
CA GLY A 97 12.70 -0.49 -12.27
C GLY A 97 12.00 0.86 -12.06
N LEU A 98 12.23 1.84 -12.95
CA LEU A 98 11.50 3.12 -12.91
C LEU A 98 10.00 2.94 -13.19
N ALA A 99 9.66 2.14 -14.19
CA ALA A 99 8.26 1.90 -14.56
C ALA A 99 7.51 1.16 -13.43
N THR A 100 8.07 0.09 -12.89
CA THR A 100 7.45 -0.68 -11.81
C THR A 100 7.33 0.13 -10.53
N LEU A 101 8.34 0.95 -10.20
CA LEU A 101 8.27 1.89 -9.07
C LEU A 101 7.14 2.92 -9.26
N GLY A 102 7.06 3.52 -10.46
CA GLY A 102 6.01 4.49 -10.78
C GLY A 102 4.61 3.90 -10.68
N VAL A 103 4.41 2.69 -11.23
CA VAL A 103 3.13 1.96 -11.15
C VAL A 103 2.79 1.64 -9.70
N HIS A 104 3.73 1.08 -8.93
CA HIS A 104 3.52 0.74 -7.52
C HIS A 104 3.12 1.98 -6.71
N ALA A 105 3.85 3.09 -6.87
CA ALA A 105 3.56 4.33 -6.16
C ALA A 105 2.22 4.94 -6.55
N ALA A 106 1.88 4.97 -7.85
CA ALA A 106 0.62 5.53 -8.34
C ALA A 106 -0.59 4.71 -7.86
N VAL A 107 -0.53 3.38 -8.01
CA VAL A 107 -1.60 2.47 -7.59
C VAL A 107 -1.76 2.48 -6.07
N GLY A 108 -0.65 2.48 -5.32
CA GLY A 108 -0.67 2.57 -3.86
C GLY A 108 -1.26 3.90 -3.36
N ALA A 109 -0.86 5.03 -3.95
CA ALA A 109 -1.40 6.33 -3.61
C ALA A 109 -2.90 6.45 -3.91
N ALA A 110 -3.35 5.94 -5.07
CA ALA A 110 -4.76 5.91 -5.42
C ALA A 110 -5.57 5.03 -4.46
N GLY A 111 -5.09 3.83 -4.13
CA GLY A 111 -5.71 2.95 -3.14
C GLY A 111 -5.84 3.61 -1.78
N TYR A 112 -4.76 4.24 -1.30
CA TYR A 112 -4.77 4.97 -0.03
C TYR A 112 -5.75 6.16 -0.04
N ALA A 113 -5.76 6.97 -1.10
CA ALA A 113 -6.66 8.11 -1.21
C ALA A 113 -8.14 7.69 -1.16
N LEU A 114 -8.51 6.60 -1.84
CA LEU A 114 -9.87 6.06 -1.79
C LEU A 114 -10.23 5.53 -0.39
N LEU A 115 -9.27 4.90 0.30
CA LEU A 115 -9.48 4.43 1.67
C LEU A 115 -9.72 5.59 2.64
N VAL A 116 -8.93 6.65 2.54
CA VAL A 116 -9.11 7.89 3.34
C VAL A 116 -10.44 8.55 3.00
N ALA A 117 -10.77 8.68 1.73
CA ALA A 117 -12.03 9.27 1.29
C ALA A 117 -13.24 8.51 1.84
N TRP A 118 -13.20 7.18 1.81
CA TRP A 118 -14.22 6.35 2.44
C TRP A 118 -14.28 6.57 3.95
N ALA A 119 -13.14 6.53 4.64
CA ALA A 119 -13.09 6.65 6.10
C ALA A 119 -13.57 8.00 6.65
N VAL A 120 -13.46 9.09 5.88
CA VAL A 120 -13.99 10.41 6.26
C VAL A 120 -15.51 10.48 6.12
N GLN A 121 -16.09 9.63 5.26
CA GLN A 121 -17.55 9.54 5.03
C GLN A 121 -18.24 8.47 5.90
N ALA A 122 -17.47 7.59 6.55
CA ALA A 122 -17.94 6.43 7.32
C ALA A 122 -18.15 6.72 8.83
#